data_AF-A0A956U4R7-F1
#
_entry.id   AF-A0A956U4R7-F1
#
_cell.length_a   1.000
_cell.length_b   1.000
_cell.length_c   1.000
_cell.angle_alpha   90.00
_cell.angle_beta   90.00
_cell.angle_gamma   90.00
#
_symmetry.space_group_name_H-M   'P 1'
#
loop_
_entity.id
_entity.type
_entity.pdbx_description
1 polymer ?
#
loop_
_entity_poly.entity_id
_entity_poly.type
_entity_poly.pdbx_seq_one_letter_code
_entity_poly.pdbx_strand_id
1 'polypeptide(L)'
;MHLMVLGRGDLEMYSEANISELNRCMAELTERFQNMLLSFSMVQSKLSKDRAQEYLMQGAGRRFRLLYHCILNVYRIFPPGRKEFLTDGELVQVCINLHAFYVDLFGLLDNIAWVVVHEGELADQIQRTRVGLYSKEMQKHLNSAFSSFLNSKRMTKWHNCHLKDFRDALAHRIPLYVPPYGQDKETGEKFVFPAFSHSLNPLEEGEAMKLHPQLLADFNSAYAILEKFFEFEFGVIVESSKFWKEISAALEDNRV
;
A
#
# COMPACT_ATOMS: atom_id res chain seq x y z
N MET A 1 23.90 -10.62 5.83
CA MET A 1 22.75 -10.46 4.91
C MET A 1 22.46 -11.83 4.33
N HIS A 2 21.28 -12.40 4.58
CA HIS A 2 20.97 -13.81 4.30
C HIS A 2 20.42 -14.01 2.87
N LEU A 3 20.65 -15.21 2.35
CA LEU A 3 20.42 -15.61 0.96
C LEU A 3 19.09 -16.34 0.83
N MET A 4 18.30 -16.03 -0.21
CA MET A 4 17.05 -16.73 -0.52
C MET A 4 17.32 -17.75 -1.64
N VAL A 5 17.24 -19.05 -1.29
CA VAL A 5 17.43 -20.16 -2.25
C VAL A 5 16.07 -20.56 -2.81
N LEU A 6 15.83 -20.30 -4.10
CA LEU A 6 14.51 -20.44 -4.73
C LEU A 6 14.55 -21.41 -5.92
N GLY A 7 13.44 -22.09 -6.18
CA GLY A 7 13.29 -22.96 -7.35
C GLY A 7 13.13 -22.13 -8.63
N ARG A 8 13.71 -22.61 -9.74
CA ARG A 8 13.84 -21.90 -11.02
C ARG A 8 12.51 -21.46 -11.67
N GLY A 9 11.38 -22.04 -11.27
CA GLY A 9 10.06 -21.82 -11.89
C GLY A 9 9.16 -20.76 -11.25
N ASP A 10 9.44 -20.30 -10.03
CA ASP A 10 8.45 -19.53 -9.26
C ASP A 10 8.68 -18.01 -9.30
N LEU A 11 9.90 -17.56 -9.60
CA LEU A 11 10.33 -16.19 -9.33
C LEU A 11 11.30 -15.68 -10.42
N GLU A 12 10.92 -15.85 -11.68
CA GLU A 12 11.61 -15.25 -12.81
C GLU A 12 11.65 -13.72 -12.69
N MET A 13 12.68 -13.12 -13.32
CA MET A 13 12.65 -11.70 -13.67
C MET A 13 11.31 -11.34 -14.32
N TYR A 14 10.86 -10.10 -14.12
CA TYR A 14 9.68 -9.63 -14.83
C TYR A 14 9.88 -9.80 -16.34
N SER A 15 8.87 -10.37 -17.01
CA SER A 15 8.82 -10.40 -18.47
C SER A 15 8.80 -8.98 -19.04
N GLU A 16 9.21 -8.81 -20.30
CA GLU A 16 9.15 -7.50 -20.97
C GLU A 16 7.72 -6.91 -20.97
N ALA A 17 6.70 -7.78 -21.09
CA ALA A 17 5.30 -7.37 -20.94
C ALA A 17 5.00 -6.83 -19.54
N ASN A 18 5.46 -7.51 -18.48
CA ASN A 18 5.29 -7.05 -17.10
C ASN A 18 6.05 -5.75 -16.84
N ILE A 19 7.28 -5.60 -17.36
CA ILE A 19 8.06 -4.37 -17.22
C ILE A 19 7.35 -3.19 -17.89
N SER A 20 6.89 -3.38 -19.13
CA SER A 20 6.13 -2.37 -19.87
C SER A 20 4.89 -1.93 -19.08
N GLU A 21 4.16 -2.89 -18.54
CA GLU A 21 2.93 -2.62 -17.78
C GLU A 21 3.21 -1.90 -16.44
N LEU A 22 4.24 -2.29 -15.70
CA LEU A 22 4.66 -1.62 -14.47
C LEU A 22 5.11 -0.17 -14.75
N ASN A 23 5.86 0.05 -15.84
CA ASN A 23 6.30 1.39 -16.22
C ASN A 23 5.11 2.28 -16.62
N ARG A 24 4.13 1.72 -17.31
CA ARG A 24 2.90 2.42 -17.69
C ARG A 24 2.07 2.79 -16.45
N CYS A 25 1.93 1.86 -15.49
CA CYS A 25 1.33 2.14 -14.18
C CYS A 25 2.04 3.28 -13.43
N MET A 26 3.37 3.30 -13.46
CA MET A 26 4.16 4.36 -12.83
C MET A 26 4.00 5.71 -13.49
N ALA A 27 3.90 5.77 -14.82
CA ALA A 27 3.70 7.02 -15.54
C ALA A 27 2.39 7.73 -15.10
N GLU A 28 1.34 6.95 -14.83
CA GLU A 28 0.02 7.46 -14.43
C GLU A 28 -0.09 7.76 -12.93
N LEU A 29 0.85 7.27 -12.11
CA LEU A 29 0.83 7.44 -10.66
C LEU A 29 0.83 8.92 -10.24
N THR A 30 1.57 9.76 -10.98
CA THR A 30 1.68 11.20 -10.69
C THR A 30 0.35 11.93 -10.89
N GLU A 31 -0.35 11.68 -11.98
CA GLU A 31 -1.66 12.28 -12.25
C GLU A 31 -2.66 11.90 -11.15
N ARG A 32 -2.71 10.63 -10.78
CA ARG A 32 -3.59 10.15 -9.70
C ARG A 32 -3.25 10.78 -8.36
N PHE A 33 -1.97 10.87 -8.05
CA PHE A 33 -1.53 11.56 -6.84
C PHE A 33 -2.02 13.01 -6.81
N GLN A 34 -1.89 13.75 -7.92
CA GLN A 34 -2.35 15.13 -8.04
C GLN A 34 -3.88 15.24 -7.89
N ASN A 35 -4.65 14.38 -8.57
CA ASN A 35 -6.11 14.37 -8.47
C ASN A 35 -6.57 14.12 -7.03
N MET A 36 -5.95 13.16 -6.34
CA MET A 36 -6.27 12.87 -4.95
C MET A 36 -5.93 14.05 -4.03
N LEU A 37 -4.81 14.77 -4.24
CA LEU A 37 -4.49 15.98 -3.47
C LEU A 37 -5.53 17.10 -3.64
N LEU A 38 -6.09 17.25 -4.84
CA LEU A 38 -7.21 18.19 -5.05
C LEU A 38 -8.43 17.75 -4.26
N SER A 39 -8.76 16.45 -4.28
CA SER A 39 -9.89 15.91 -3.50
C SER A 39 -9.72 16.07 -1.99
N PHE A 40 -8.50 15.92 -1.45
CA PHE A 40 -8.21 16.24 -0.05
C PHE A 40 -8.60 17.69 0.28
N SER A 41 -8.26 18.64 -0.59
CA SER A 41 -8.58 20.06 -0.41
C SER A 41 -10.08 20.33 -0.50
N MET A 42 -10.78 19.65 -1.42
CA MET A 42 -12.24 19.74 -1.53
C MET A 42 -12.93 19.21 -0.28
N VAL A 43 -12.51 18.05 0.25
CA VAL A 43 -13.09 17.48 1.47
C VAL A 43 -12.78 18.35 2.68
N GLN A 44 -11.58 18.91 2.78
CA GLN A 44 -11.24 19.84 3.87
C GLN A 44 -12.24 20.99 3.95
N SER A 45 -12.66 21.56 2.82
CA SER A 45 -13.64 22.66 2.78
C SER A 45 -15.05 22.26 3.25
N LYS A 46 -15.34 20.95 3.32
CA LYS A 46 -16.62 20.40 3.78
C LYS A 46 -16.62 19.99 5.25
N LEU A 47 -15.44 19.87 5.87
CA LEU A 47 -15.32 19.51 7.28
C LEU A 47 -15.63 20.72 8.16
N SER A 48 -16.49 20.51 9.16
CA SER A 48 -16.91 21.55 10.09
C SER A 48 -15.99 21.68 11.31
N LYS A 49 -15.19 20.65 11.63
CA LYS A 49 -14.36 20.61 12.83
C LYS A 49 -12.87 20.76 12.48
N ASP A 50 -12.21 21.74 13.12
CA ASP A 50 -10.77 22.00 12.93
C ASP A 50 -9.90 20.75 13.16
N ARG A 51 -10.24 19.95 14.17
CA ARG A 51 -9.49 18.74 14.48
C ARG A 51 -9.65 17.67 13.39
N ALA A 52 -10.84 17.55 12.79
CA ALA A 52 -11.05 16.66 11.64
C ALA A 52 -10.23 17.13 10.43
N GLN A 53 -10.20 18.44 10.17
CA GLN A 53 -9.36 19.02 9.11
C GLN A 53 -7.87 18.74 9.32
N GLU A 54 -7.40 18.82 10.56
CA GLU A 54 -6.00 18.51 10.90
C GLU A 54 -5.67 17.04 10.63
N TYR A 55 -6.51 16.10 11.07
CA TYR A 55 -6.31 14.67 10.79
C TYR A 55 -6.41 14.37 9.30
N LEU A 56 -7.25 15.07 8.55
CA LEU A 56 -7.35 14.92 7.11
C LEU A 56 -6.08 15.42 6.41
N MET A 57 -5.68 16.67 6.64
CA MET A 57 -4.63 17.33 5.85
C MET A 57 -3.23 17.01 6.37
N GLN A 58 -3.02 17.14 7.68
CA GLN A 58 -1.71 16.94 8.31
C GLN A 58 -1.47 15.46 8.62
N GLY A 59 -2.54 14.71 8.84
CA GLY A 59 -2.48 13.26 9.01
C GLY A 59 -2.49 12.51 7.69
N ALA A 60 -3.70 12.23 7.17
CA ALA A 60 -3.90 11.41 5.99
C ALA A 60 -3.22 11.98 4.73
N GLY A 61 -3.36 13.28 4.45
CA GLY A 61 -2.80 13.94 3.26
C GLY A 61 -1.27 13.87 3.20
N ARG A 62 -0.58 14.12 4.33
CA ARG A 62 0.89 13.99 4.40
C ARG A 62 1.33 12.53 4.21
N ARG A 63 0.65 11.57 4.82
CA ARG A 63 0.98 10.14 4.68
C ARG A 63 0.76 9.65 3.26
N PHE A 64 -0.35 10.01 2.63
CA PHE A 64 -0.61 9.68 1.23
C PHE A 64 0.51 10.20 0.29
N ARG A 65 1.02 11.41 0.55
CA ARG A 65 2.19 11.95 -0.15
C ARG A 65 3.47 11.14 0.11
N LEU A 66 3.69 10.66 1.34
CA LEU A 66 4.83 9.79 1.65
C LEU A 66 4.73 8.44 0.90
N LEU A 67 3.54 7.84 0.81
CA LEU A 67 3.34 6.62 0.02
C LEU A 67 3.79 6.79 -1.43
N TYR A 68 3.37 7.88 -2.08
CA TYR A 68 3.77 8.23 -3.44
C TYR A 68 5.30 8.34 -3.58
N HIS A 69 5.96 9.10 -2.69
CA HIS A 69 7.41 9.28 -2.76
C HIS A 69 8.20 8.01 -2.45
N CYS A 70 7.70 7.14 -1.57
CA CYS A 70 8.32 5.84 -1.31
C CYS A 70 8.35 4.99 -2.58
N ILE A 71 7.24 4.95 -3.34
CA ILE A 71 7.19 4.23 -4.61
C ILE A 71 8.16 4.84 -5.63
N LEU A 72 8.16 6.17 -5.81
CA LEU A 72 9.10 6.83 -6.73
C LEU A 72 10.56 6.52 -6.40
N ASN A 73 10.92 6.53 -5.12
CA ASN A 73 12.26 6.23 -4.68
C ASN A 73 12.64 4.77 -4.93
N VAL A 74 11.73 3.82 -4.66
CA VAL A 74 11.96 2.40 -4.96
C VAL A 74 12.19 2.22 -6.46
N TYR A 75 11.33 2.76 -7.32
CA TYR A 75 11.49 2.65 -8.78
C TYR A 75 12.74 3.34 -9.32
N ARG A 76 13.18 4.44 -8.69
CA ARG A 76 14.42 5.13 -9.06
C ARG A 76 15.66 4.30 -8.73
N ILE A 77 15.65 3.60 -7.61
CA ILE A 77 16.79 2.83 -7.12
C ILE A 77 16.81 1.42 -7.74
N PHE A 78 15.67 0.76 -7.76
CA PHE A 78 15.53 -0.62 -8.20
C PHE A 78 14.46 -0.77 -9.29
N PRO A 79 14.59 -0.15 -10.48
CA PRO A 79 13.55 -0.22 -11.50
C PRO A 79 13.26 -1.66 -11.95
N PRO A 80 12.03 -1.98 -12.42
CA PRO A 80 11.61 -3.34 -12.79
C PRO A 80 12.53 -4.06 -13.79
N GLY A 81 13.18 -3.31 -14.69
CA GLY A 81 14.06 -3.85 -15.72
C GLY A 81 15.55 -3.95 -15.34
N ARG A 82 15.94 -3.59 -14.10
CA ARG A 82 17.35 -3.58 -13.67
C ARG A 82 17.97 -4.98 -13.81
N LYS A 83 19.18 -5.05 -14.36
CA LYS A 83 19.93 -6.30 -14.56
C LYS A 83 21.09 -6.46 -13.58
N GLU A 84 21.53 -5.37 -12.98
CA GLU A 84 22.60 -5.31 -12.00
C GLU A 84 22.08 -5.49 -10.58
N PHE A 85 22.87 -6.17 -9.73
CA PHE A 85 22.56 -6.25 -8.29
C PHE A 85 22.56 -4.86 -7.64
N LEU A 86 21.75 -4.71 -6.59
CA LEU A 86 21.81 -3.55 -5.71
C LEU A 86 23.13 -3.57 -4.93
N THR A 87 23.74 -2.40 -4.78
CA THR A 87 24.78 -2.20 -3.77
C THR A 87 24.17 -2.25 -2.37
N ASP A 88 24.99 -2.48 -1.34
CA ASP A 88 24.51 -2.51 0.06
C ASP A 88 23.78 -1.21 0.45
N GLY A 89 24.28 -0.05 0.00
CA GLY A 89 23.65 1.24 0.26
C GLY A 89 22.29 1.41 -0.43
N GLU A 90 22.19 0.97 -1.69
CA GLU A 90 20.91 0.97 -2.43
C GLU A 90 19.90 0.03 -1.78
N LEU A 91 20.33 -1.17 -1.35
CA LEU A 91 19.47 -2.14 -0.70
C LEU A 91 18.88 -1.59 0.61
N VAL A 92 19.72 -0.98 1.45
CA VAL A 92 19.27 -0.30 2.68
C VAL A 92 18.26 0.79 2.35
N GLN A 93 18.50 1.58 1.30
CA GLN A 93 17.59 2.65 0.92
C GLN A 93 16.25 2.14 0.40
N VAL A 94 16.22 1.02 -0.35
CA VAL A 94 14.97 0.37 -0.77
C VAL A 94 14.20 -0.13 0.46
N CYS A 95 14.86 -0.80 1.40
CA CYS A 95 14.23 -1.26 2.65
C CYS A 95 13.66 -0.09 3.48
N ILE A 96 14.37 1.04 3.59
CA ILE A 96 13.86 2.23 4.30
C ILE A 96 12.56 2.74 3.65
N ASN A 97 12.50 2.84 2.32
CA ASN A 97 11.28 3.28 1.63
C ASN A 97 10.16 2.25 1.76
N LEU A 98 10.48 0.96 1.75
CA LEU A 98 9.52 -0.12 1.96
C LEU A 98 8.89 -0.05 3.38
N HIS A 99 9.70 0.17 4.40
CA HIS A 99 9.22 0.31 5.79
C HIS A 99 8.37 1.56 5.95
N ALA A 100 8.86 2.70 5.46
CA ALA A 100 8.13 3.97 5.50
C ALA A 100 6.78 3.83 4.80
N PHE A 101 6.75 3.21 3.61
CA PHE A 101 5.52 2.96 2.87
C PHE A 101 4.48 2.24 3.72
N TYR A 102 4.83 1.11 4.32
CA TYR A 102 3.85 0.34 5.10
C TYR A 102 3.44 1.05 6.39
N VAL A 103 4.38 1.67 7.13
CA VAL A 103 4.05 2.45 8.34
C VAL A 103 3.06 3.57 8.03
N ASP A 104 3.31 4.33 6.95
CA ASP A 104 2.42 5.41 6.54
C ASP A 104 1.10 4.89 5.97
N LEU A 105 1.06 3.69 5.39
CA LEU A 105 -0.16 3.05 4.90
C LEU A 105 -1.11 2.73 6.07
N PHE A 106 -0.60 2.16 7.17
CA PHE A 106 -1.40 1.96 8.38
C PHE A 106 -1.86 3.28 8.98
N GLY A 107 -0.92 4.22 9.14
CA GLY A 107 -1.23 5.52 9.72
C GLY A 107 -2.23 6.32 8.88
N LEU A 108 -2.27 6.11 7.57
CA LEU A 108 -3.26 6.73 6.68
C LEU A 108 -4.67 6.24 7.04
N LEU A 109 -4.87 4.92 7.15
CA LEU A 109 -6.18 4.35 7.48
C LEU A 109 -6.66 4.77 8.86
N ASP A 110 -5.76 4.81 9.85
CA ASP A 110 -6.09 5.28 11.19
C ASP A 110 -6.46 6.76 11.19
N ASN A 111 -5.77 7.60 10.41
CA ASN A 111 -6.13 9.01 10.32
C ASN A 111 -7.47 9.24 9.65
N ILE A 112 -7.84 8.44 8.66
CA ILE A 112 -9.20 8.48 8.10
C ILE A 112 -10.25 8.13 9.15
N ALA A 113 -10.01 7.11 10.00
CA ALA A 113 -10.91 6.81 11.11
C ALA A 113 -11.01 8.00 12.10
N TRP A 114 -9.89 8.66 12.41
CA TRP A 114 -9.88 9.85 13.28
C TRP A 114 -10.61 11.06 12.67
N VAL A 115 -10.61 11.22 11.34
CA VAL A 115 -11.43 12.26 10.68
C VAL A 115 -12.91 12.06 11.04
N VAL A 116 -13.43 10.83 10.92
CA VAL A 116 -14.82 10.52 11.26
C VAL A 116 -15.10 10.72 12.74
N VAL A 117 -14.19 10.27 13.62
CA VAL A 117 -14.33 10.46 15.08
C VAL A 117 -14.45 11.93 15.44
N HIS A 118 -13.61 12.78 14.85
CA HIS A 118 -13.63 14.20 15.18
C HIS A 118 -14.77 14.96 14.51
N GLU A 119 -15.09 14.65 13.26
CA GLU A 119 -16.20 15.32 12.56
C GLU A 119 -17.56 14.96 13.19
N GLY A 120 -17.73 13.72 13.62
CA GLY A 120 -18.95 13.24 14.30
C GLY A 120 -18.97 13.43 15.81
N GLU A 121 -17.96 14.07 16.41
CA GLU A 121 -17.83 14.28 17.86
C GLU A 121 -17.96 12.99 18.69
N LEU A 122 -17.32 11.91 18.22
CA LEU A 122 -17.42 10.55 18.76
C LEU A 122 -16.31 10.21 19.79
N ALA A 123 -15.47 11.17 20.16
CA ALA A 123 -14.29 10.93 20.99
C ALA A 123 -14.62 10.32 22.37
N ASP A 124 -15.78 10.66 22.95
CA ASP A 124 -16.25 10.13 24.23
C ASP A 124 -16.99 8.78 24.08
N GLN A 125 -17.37 8.42 22.85
CA GLN A 125 -18.12 7.20 22.55
C GLN A 125 -17.18 6.03 22.20
N ILE A 126 -16.01 6.33 21.63
CA ILE A 126 -15.07 5.33 21.13
C ILE A 126 -13.77 5.43 21.91
N GLN A 127 -13.40 4.34 22.57
CA GLN A 127 -12.09 4.24 23.21
C GLN A 127 -10.98 4.44 22.17
N ARG A 128 -9.98 5.28 22.48
CA ARG A 128 -8.89 5.63 21.54
C ARG A 128 -8.19 4.41 20.94
N THR A 129 -8.02 3.34 21.72
CA THR A 129 -7.39 2.07 21.28
C THR A 129 -8.26 1.23 20.34
N ARG A 130 -9.53 1.60 20.16
CA ARG A 130 -10.49 0.96 19.26
C ARG A 130 -10.77 1.81 18.01
N VAL A 131 -10.16 2.98 17.90
CA VAL A 131 -10.23 3.78 16.68
C VAL A 131 -9.35 3.12 15.62
N GLY A 132 -10.00 2.64 14.57
CA GLY A 132 -9.35 2.01 13.43
C GLY A 132 -10.41 1.74 12.37
N LEU A 133 -10.11 1.98 11.10
CA LEU A 133 -11.11 2.03 10.03
C LEU A 133 -11.91 0.71 9.92
N TYR A 134 -11.26 -0.43 10.13
CA TYR A 134 -11.86 -1.76 10.08
C TYR A 134 -12.38 -2.26 11.44
N SER A 135 -12.35 -1.44 12.50
CA SER A 135 -12.82 -1.86 13.82
C SER A 135 -14.35 -1.96 13.85
N LYS A 136 -14.88 -2.97 14.56
CA LYS A 136 -16.35 -3.15 14.71
C LYS A 136 -17.04 -1.91 15.29
N GLU A 137 -16.34 -1.16 16.13
CA GLU A 137 -16.89 0.06 16.72
C GLU A 137 -16.98 1.17 15.68
N MET A 138 -15.90 1.39 14.93
CA MET A 138 -15.84 2.42 13.89
C MET A 138 -16.88 2.19 12.78
N GLN A 139 -17.07 0.94 12.36
CA GLN A 139 -18.00 0.56 11.29
C GLN A 139 -19.46 0.98 11.55
N LYS A 140 -19.86 1.19 12.80
CA LYS A 140 -21.22 1.66 13.17
C LYS A 140 -21.46 3.12 12.82
N HIS A 141 -20.39 3.90 12.64
CA HIS A 141 -20.45 5.34 12.43
C HIS A 141 -20.06 5.75 11.00
N LEU A 142 -19.75 4.78 10.13
CA LEU A 142 -19.48 5.02 8.73
C LEU A 142 -20.77 4.98 7.91
N ASN A 143 -20.78 5.67 6.78
CA ASN A 143 -21.78 5.47 5.74
C ASN A 143 -21.90 3.98 5.37
N SER A 144 -23.13 3.49 5.23
CA SER A 144 -23.39 2.06 4.98
C SER A 144 -22.81 1.57 3.65
N ALA A 145 -22.76 2.41 2.60
CA ALA A 145 -22.14 2.06 1.33
C ALA A 145 -20.61 1.97 1.45
N PHE A 146 -20.00 2.89 2.21
CA PHE A 146 -18.56 2.85 2.47
C PHE A 146 -18.17 1.65 3.34
N SER A 147 -18.92 1.42 4.41
CA SER A 147 -18.78 0.21 5.24
C SER A 147 -18.93 -1.06 4.41
N SER A 148 -19.91 -1.13 3.50
CA SER A 148 -20.09 -2.28 2.60
C SER A 148 -18.88 -2.48 1.68
N PHE A 149 -18.30 -1.40 1.15
CA PHE A 149 -17.08 -1.45 0.35
C PHE A 149 -15.89 -2.01 1.14
N LEU A 150 -15.65 -1.50 2.35
CA LEU A 150 -14.57 -1.98 3.23
C LEU A 150 -14.75 -3.45 3.63
N ASN A 151 -15.99 -3.91 3.79
CA ASN A 151 -16.32 -5.29 4.12
C ASN A 151 -16.44 -6.22 2.90
N SER A 152 -16.17 -5.73 1.69
CA SER A 152 -16.09 -6.60 0.52
C SER A 152 -15.03 -7.69 0.71
N LYS A 153 -15.22 -8.84 0.06
CA LYS A 153 -14.29 -9.99 0.13
C LYS A 153 -12.85 -9.59 -0.21
N ARG A 154 -12.68 -8.68 -1.19
CA ARG A 154 -11.37 -8.17 -1.61
C ARG A 154 -10.71 -7.35 -0.51
N MET A 155 -11.41 -6.34 0.03
CA MET A 155 -10.86 -5.43 1.04
C MET A 155 -10.59 -6.12 2.36
N THR A 156 -11.49 -7.00 2.80
CA THR A 156 -11.28 -7.79 4.01
C THR A 156 -10.11 -8.76 3.87
N LYS A 157 -9.95 -9.42 2.72
CA LYS A 157 -8.78 -10.28 2.46
C LYS A 157 -7.49 -9.48 2.44
N TRP A 158 -7.45 -8.37 1.71
CA TRP A 158 -6.28 -7.49 1.65
C TRP A 158 -5.90 -6.96 3.04
N HIS A 159 -6.87 -6.47 3.81
CA HIS A 159 -6.61 -5.97 5.16
C HIS A 159 -6.14 -7.08 6.12
N ASN A 160 -6.88 -8.19 6.20
CA ASN A 160 -6.66 -9.20 7.24
C ASN A 160 -5.52 -10.17 6.92
N CYS A 161 -5.34 -10.53 5.65
CA CYS A 161 -4.38 -11.57 5.25
C CYS A 161 -3.05 -10.99 4.77
N HIS A 162 -3.00 -9.71 4.41
CA HIS A 162 -1.80 -9.08 3.85
C HIS A 162 -1.37 -7.91 4.71
N LEU A 163 -2.17 -6.84 4.74
CA LEU A 163 -1.77 -5.59 5.36
C LEU A 163 -1.51 -5.75 6.86
N LYS A 164 -2.41 -6.41 7.62
CA LYS A 164 -2.23 -6.64 9.05
C LYS A 164 -0.95 -7.42 9.38
N ASP A 165 -0.64 -8.45 8.61
CA ASP A 165 0.52 -9.31 8.87
C ASP A 165 1.83 -8.53 8.75
N PHE A 166 1.91 -7.66 7.73
CA PHE A 166 3.03 -6.76 7.50
C PHE A 166 3.18 -5.68 8.56
N ARG A 167 2.06 -5.19 9.11
CA ARG A 167 2.09 -4.29 10.27
C ARG A 167 2.78 -4.94 11.43
N ASP A 168 2.29 -6.15 11.77
CA ASP A 168 2.67 -6.86 12.95
C ASP A 168 4.13 -7.35 12.79
N ALA A 169 4.54 -7.67 11.56
CA ALA A 169 5.95 -7.91 11.22
C ALA A 169 6.83 -6.69 11.48
N LEU A 170 6.49 -5.53 10.93
CA LEU A 170 7.27 -4.29 11.08
C LEU A 170 7.32 -3.78 12.53
N ALA A 171 6.23 -3.90 13.27
CA ALA A 171 6.12 -3.36 14.63
C ALA A 171 6.67 -4.31 15.70
N HIS A 172 6.58 -5.63 15.48
CA HIS A 172 6.75 -6.61 16.55
C HIS A 172 7.58 -7.85 16.18
N ARG A 173 7.92 -8.06 14.90
CA ARG A 173 8.71 -9.21 14.45
C ARG A 173 9.89 -8.77 13.57
N ILE A 174 10.16 -9.53 12.50
CA ILE A 174 11.24 -9.27 11.55
C ILE A 174 10.75 -8.21 10.55
N PRO A 175 11.49 -7.12 10.33
CA PRO A 175 11.09 -6.11 9.37
C PRO A 175 11.20 -6.66 7.94
N LEU A 176 10.37 -6.12 7.04
CA LEU A 176 10.42 -6.46 5.62
C LEU A 176 11.82 -6.19 5.05
N TYR A 177 12.33 -7.03 4.17
CA TYR A 177 13.60 -6.78 3.52
C TYR A 177 13.55 -7.24 2.06
N VAL A 178 14.35 -6.56 1.24
CA VAL A 178 14.66 -7.00 -0.12
C VAL A 178 15.92 -7.86 -0.03
N PRO A 179 15.91 -9.11 -0.53
CA PRO A 179 17.12 -9.91 -0.60
C PRO A 179 18.11 -9.30 -1.61
N PRO A 180 19.43 -9.40 -1.38
CA PRO A 180 20.42 -8.83 -2.29
C PRO A 180 20.43 -9.49 -3.68
N TYR A 181 20.05 -10.77 -3.75
CA TYR A 181 19.90 -11.57 -4.96
C TYR A 181 19.12 -12.85 -4.66
N GLY A 182 18.54 -13.45 -5.70
CA GLY A 182 18.10 -14.84 -5.69
C GLY A 182 19.24 -15.76 -6.11
N GLN A 183 19.17 -17.04 -5.74
CA GLN A 183 20.11 -18.06 -6.18
C GLN A 183 19.37 -19.27 -6.74
N ASP A 184 19.83 -19.71 -7.92
CA ASP A 184 19.35 -20.92 -8.58
C ASP A 184 19.75 -22.17 -7.78
N LYS A 185 18.78 -23.05 -7.51
CA LYS A 185 19.00 -24.28 -6.74
C LYS A 185 19.90 -25.30 -7.45
N GLU A 186 19.85 -25.36 -8.77
CA GLU A 186 20.56 -26.38 -9.56
C GLU A 186 21.96 -25.90 -9.95
N THR A 187 22.07 -24.66 -10.42
CA THR A 187 23.34 -24.11 -10.94
C THR A 187 24.11 -23.31 -9.90
N GLY A 188 23.45 -22.85 -8.83
CA GLY A 188 24.04 -21.93 -7.85
C GLY A 188 24.24 -20.51 -8.36
N GLU A 189 23.78 -20.20 -9.57
CA GLU A 189 23.91 -18.88 -10.19
C GLU A 189 23.04 -17.84 -9.48
N LYS A 190 23.59 -16.63 -9.32
CA LYS A 190 22.88 -15.51 -8.68
C LYS A 190 22.12 -14.71 -9.74
N PHE A 191 20.91 -14.27 -9.39
CA PHE A 191 20.09 -13.44 -10.27
C PHE A 191 19.39 -12.30 -9.50
N VAL A 192 19.06 -11.23 -10.22
CA VAL A 192 18.34 -10.08 -9.66
C VAL A 192 16.94 -10.52 -9.27
N PHE A 193 16.56 -10.26 -8.01
CA PHE A 193 15.31 -10.75 -7.45
C PHE A 193 14.49 -9.60 -6.85
N PRO A 194 13.63 -8.93 -7.65
CA PRO A 194 12.84 -7.76 -7.23
C PRO A 194 11.63 -8.19 -6.38
N ALA A 195 11.92 -8.71 -5.20
CA ALA A 195 10.94 -9.19 -4.23
C ALA A 195 11.29 -8.72 -2.82
N PHE A 196 10.38 -8.95 -1.88
CA PHE A 196 10.61 -8.69 -0.47
C PHE A 196 9.87 -9.72 0.39
N SER A 197 10.34 -9.89 1.61
CA SER A 197 9.77 -10.81 2.60
C SER A 197 10.08 -10.31 4.01
N HIS A 198 9.39 -10.80 5.03
CA HIS A 198 9.80 -10.68 6.44
C HIS A 198 10.35 -12.00 7.00
N SER A 199 10.41 -13.08 6.21
CA SER A 199 10.99 -14.35 6.65
C SER A 199 11.83 -15.03 5.57
N LEU A 200 12.81 -15.79 6.02
CA LEU A 200 13.63 -16.68 5.19
C LEU A 200 13.00 -18.06 5.04
N ASN A 201 12.12 -18.44 5.97
CA ASN A 201 11.41 -19.71 5.93
C ASN A 201 10.00 -19.48 5.38
N PRO A 202 9.74 -19.78 4.09
CA PRO A 202 8.43 -19.58 3.48
C PRO A 202 7.33 -20.44 4.14
N LEU A 203 7.71 -21.50 4.87
CA LEU A 203 6.77 -22.36 5.60
C LEU A 203 6.29 -21.75 6.92
N GLU A 204 7.03 -20.79 7.50
CA GLU A 204 6.69 -20.21 8.80
C GLU A 204 5.92 -18.90 8.69
N GLU A 205 6.29 -18.02 7.76
CA GLU A 205 5.70 -16.67 7.70
C GLU A 205 5.42 -16.16 6.28
N GLY A 206 5.22 -17.04 5.30
CA GLY A 206 4.72 -16.67 3.98
C GLY A 206 5.78 -16.52 2.88
N GLU A 207 5.30 -16.49 1.64
CA GLU A 207 6.13 -16.43 0.43
C GLU A 207 6.66 -15.02 0.16
N ALA A 208 7.81 -14.94 -0.52
CA ALA A 208 8.33 -13.67 -1.01
C ALA A 208 7.35 -13.03 -1.98
N MET A 209 7.11 -11.73 -1.83
CA MET A 209 6.24 -10.98 -2.74
C MET A 209 7.02 -10.13 -3.71
N LYS A 210 6.52 -10.03 -4.94
CA LYS A 210 7.10 -9.19 -5.99
C LYS A 210 6.98 -7.72 -5.60
N LEU A 211 8.11 -7.03 -5.53
CA LEU A 211 8.23 -5.70 -4.96
C LEU A 211 7.35 -4.66 -5.64
N HIS A 212 7.54 -4.49 -6.94
CA HIS A 212 6.88 -3.45 -7.74
C HIS A 212 5.36 -3.61 -7.86
N PRO A 213 4.83 -4.76 -8.29
CA PRO A 213 3.38 -4.93 -8.40
C PRO A 213 2.70 -4.83 -7.04
N GLN A 214 3.32 -5.33 -5.97
CA GLN A 214 2.71 -5.29 -4.63
C GLN A 214 2.63 -3.86 -4.09
N LEU A 215 3.69 -3.04 -4.23
CA LEU A 215 3.65 -1.63 -3.84
C LEU A 215 2.55 -0.84 -4.58
N LEU A 216 2.41 -1.07 -5.89
CA LEU A 216 1.35 -0.46 -6.69
C LEU A 216 -0.05 -0.94 -6.27
N ALA A 217 -0.20 -2.25 -6.01
CA ALA A 217 -1.47 -2.82 -5.57
C ALA A 217 -1.90 -2.25 -4.21
N ASP A 218 -0.98 -2.12 -3.26
CA ASP A 218 -1.25 -1.55 -1.94
C ASP A 218 -1.59 -0.06 -2.00
N PHE A 219 -0.87 0.71 -2.81
CA PHE A 219 -1.21 2.11 -3.08
C PHE A 219 -2.60 2.23 -3.72
N ASN A 220 -2.95 1.32 -4.62
CA ASN A 220 -4.27 1.30 -5.26
C ASN A 220 -5.39 0.99 -4.27
N SER A 221 -5.18 0.06 -3.33
CA SER A 221 -6.12 -0.19 -2.25
C SER A 221 -6.30 1.06 -1.38
N ALA A 222 -5.21 1.74 -1.00
CA ALA A 222 -5.28 3.00 -0.25
C ALA A 222 -6.04 4.10 -1.01
N TYR A 223 -5.73 4.27 -2.30
CA TYR A 223 -6.40 5.22 -3.17
C TYR A 223 -7.91 4.94 -3.27
N ALA A 224 -8.30 3.69 -3.49
CA ALA A 224 -9.70 3.29 -3.60
C ALA A 224 -10.46 3.53 -2.29
N ILE A 225 -9.82 3.27 -1.14
CA ILE A 225 -10.40 3.60 0.17
C ILE A 225 -10.63 5.10 0.29
N LEU A 226 -9.67 5.94 -0.07
CA LEU A 226 -9.82 7.39 -0.03
C LEU A 226 -10.90 7.89 -0.99
N GLU A 227 -10.94 7.38 -2.22
CA GLU A 227 -11.97 7.72 -3.21
C GLU A 227 -13.36 7.42 -2.66
N LYS A 228 -13.58 6.20 -2.13
CA LYS A 228 -14.88 5.81 -1.56
C LYS A 228 -15.22 6.52 -0.26
N PHE A 229 -14.24 6.83 0.56
CA PHE A 229 -14.42 7.66 1.73
C PHE A 229 -14.90 9.06 1.34
N PHE A 230 -14.21 9.72 0.41
CA PHE A 230 -14.55 11.07 -0.05
C PHE A 230 -15.91 11.12 -0.76
N GLU A 231 -16.22 10.10 -1.56
CA GLU A 231 -17.50 9.97 -2.25
C GLU A 231 -18.65 9.79 -1.26
N PHE A 232 -18.58 8.80 -0.37
CA PHE A 232 -19.72 8.40 0.44
C PHE A 232 -19.91 9.23 1.72
N GLU A 233 -18.83 9.72 2.32
CA GLU A 233 -18.92 10.53 3.55
C GLU A 233 -19.10 12.01 3.24
N PHE A 234 -18.60 12.48 2.09
CA PHE A 234 -18.56 13.92 1.77
C PHE A 234 -19.09 14.30 0.40
N GLY A 235 -19.54 13.35 -0.44
CA GLY A 235 -20.05 13.64 -1.78
C GLY A 235 -19.01 14.31 -2.69
N VAL A 236 -17.72 13.99 -2.53
CA VAL A 236 -16.63 14.45 -3.40
C VAL A 236 -16.23 13.31 -4.30
N ILE A 237 -16.52 13.45 -5.60
CA ILE A 237 -16.16 12.45 -6.61
C ILE A 237 -14.71 12.69 -7.03
N VAL A 238 -13.87 11.66 -6.89
CA VAL A 238 -12.51 11.67 -7.42
C VAL A 238 -12.56 11.14 -8.85
N GLU A 239 -12.11 11.93 -9.82
CA GLU A 239 -12.03 11.47 -11.20
C GLU A 239 -10.90 10.43 -11.33
N SER A 240 -11.28 9.16 -11.52
CA SER A 240 -10.38 8.06 -11.83
C SER A 240 -10.36 7.79 -13.34
N SER A 241 -9.17 7.73 -13.93
CA SER A 241 -9.02 7.47 -15.37
C SER A 241 -9.59 6.10 -15.75
N LYS A 242 -10.17 6.00 -16.96
CA LYS A 242 -10.81 4.78 -17.48
C LYS A 242 -9.88 3.57 -17.42
N PHE A 243 -8.62 3.80 -17.74
CA PHE A 243 -7.58 2.79 -17.80
C PHE A 243 -7.38 2.05 -16.45
N TRP A 244 -7.41 2.75 -15.32
CA TRP A 244 -7.23 2.12 -14.00
C TRP A 244 -8.43 1.29 -13.53
N LYS A 245 -9.63 1.60 -14.04
CA LYS A 245 -10.81 0.75 -13.79
C LYS A 245 -10.61 -0.62 -14.45
N GLU A 246 -9.95 -0.66 -15.60
CA GLU A 246 -9.62 -1.88 -16.34
C GLU A 246 -8.46 -2.66 -15.66
N ILE A 247 -7.40 -2.00 -15.19
CA ILE A 247 -6.35 -2.68 -14.40
C ILE A 247 -6.84 -3.21 -13.08
N SER A 248 -7.65 -2.44 -12.35
CA SER A 248 -8.12 -2.91 -11.04
C SER A 248 -8.87 -4.22 -11.22
N ALA A 249 -9.63 -4.37 -12.31
CA ALA A 249 -10.26 -5.62 -12.70
C ALA A 249 -9.25 -6.72 -13.14
N ALA A 250 -8.16 -6.37 -13.83
CA ALA A 250 -7.15 -7.33 -14.27
C ALA A 250 -6.23 -7.84 -13.14
N LEU A 251 -5.83 -6.97 -12.21
CA LEU A 251 -5.11 -7.32 -10.97
C LEU A 251 -6.03 -8.03 -9.96
N GLU A 252 -7.35 -7.94 -10.11
CA GLU A 252 -8.32 -8.69 -9.32
C GLU A 252 -8.34 -10.20 -9.68
N ASP A 253 -8.07 -10.56 -10.93
CA ASP A 253 -8.04 -11.95 -11.41
C ASP A 253 -6.67 -12.63 -11.24
N ASN A 254 -5.59 -11.87 -11.36
CA ASN A 254 -4.23 -12.40 -11.26
C ASN A 254 -3.60 -12.05 -9.93
N ARG A 255 -3.53 -13.05 -9.02
CA ARG A 255 -2.43 -13.08 -8.05
C ARG A 255 -1.13 -13.18 -8.85
N VAL A 256 -0.47 -12.04 -8.99
CA VAL A 256 0.96 -11.96 -9.29
C VAL A 256 1.76 -12.20 -8.04
#